data_AF-A0A942CXM6-F1
#
_entry.id   AF-A0A942CXM6-F1
#
_cell.length_a   1.000
_cell.length_b   1.000
_cell.length_c   1.000
_cell.angle_alpha   90.00
_cell.angle_beta   90.00
_cell.angle_gamma   90.00
#
_symmetry.space_group_name_H-M   'P 1'
#
loop_
_entity.id
_entity.type
_entity.pdbx_description
1 polymer ?
#
loop_
_entity_poly.entity_id
_entity_poly.type
_entity_poly.pdbx_seq_one_letter_code
_entity_poly.pdbx_strand_id
1 'polypeptide(L)'
;MTRFRPRLTYANVVSTLALVLVVGGGSAFAASQFAKESIGTRALKKEAVTPAKLSQKAKATLTGPVGPAGPAGAPGAPGSARAYGETANEAGTLIAARSKNATVRHAATGIYCITPAAGINPTTASLLVSADFANSGTSKTIAQIRSSNIDCNAGELEVRIWNDGTPLDAQFSFLIP
;
A
#
# COMPACT_ATOMS: atom_id res chain seq x y z
N MET A 1 7.71 94.88 19.64
CA MET A 1 7.71 93.53 19.05
C MET A 1 8.71 93.51 17.90
N THR A 2 9.96 93.14 18.18
CA THR A 2 11.08 93.20 17.24
C THR A 2 11.05 92.01 16.28
N ARG A 3 10.75 92.32 15.01
CA ARG A 3 10.65 91.39 13.88
C ARG A 3 12.04 90.78 13.61
N PHE A 4 12.21 89.47 13.78
CA PHE A 4 13.43 88.76 13.37
C PHE A 4 13.67 89.01 11.87
N ARG A 5 14.76 89.71 11.53
CA ARG A 5 15.14 89.95 10.12
C ARG A 5 15.67 88.63 9.54
N PRO A 6 15.12 88.13 8.42
CA PRO A 6 15.62 86.92 7.79
C PRO A 6 16.86 87.29 7.00
N ARG A 7 18.04 87.08 7.60
CA ARG A 7 19.28 87.01 6.83
C ARG A 7 19.82 85.61 7.03
N LEU A 8 19.43 84.71 6.14
CA LEU A 8 20.23 83.53 5.85
C LEU A 8 21.57 84.08 5.37
N THR A 9 22.52 84.20 6.29
CA THR A 9 23.90 84.48 5.90
C THR A 9 24.34 83.31 5.05
N TYR A 10 25.08 83.60 3.98
CA TYR A 10 25.68 82.57 3.13
C TYR A 10 26.38 81.49 3.96
N ALA A 11 27.02 81.88 5.07
CA ALA A 11 27.61 80.99 6.06
C ALA A 11 26.64 79.95 6.64
N ASN A 12 25.42 80.33 7.02
CA ASN A 12 24.46 79.40 7.60
C ASN A 12 23.93 78.39 6.56
N VAL A 13 23.77 78.82 5.31
CA VAL A 13 23.34 77.93 4.21
C VAL A 13 24.44 76.94 3.84
N VAL A 14 25.69 77.39 3.75
CA VAL A 14 26.83 76.51 3.49
C VAL A 14 27.06 75.55 4.66
N SER A 15 26.89 76.00 5.91
CA SER A 15 27.05 75.14 7.09
C SER A 15 26.04 73.99 7.12
N THR A 16 24.78 74.22 6.76
CA THR A 16 23.78 73.15 6.75
C THR A 16 23.96 72.21 5.55
N LEU A 17 24.32 72.72 4.37
CA LEU A 17 24.68 71.91 3.21
C LEU A 17 25.91 71.04 3.49
N ALA A 18 26.96 71.61 4.08
CA ALA A 18 28.16 70.87 4.47
C ALA A 18 27.83 69.78 5.48
N LEU A 19 27.00 70.07 6.49
CA LEU A 19 26.59 69.07 7.48
C LEU A 19 25.78 67.94 6.83
N VAL A 20 24.84 68.25 5.94
CA VAL A 20 24.05 67.26 5.21
C VAL A 20 24.93 66.40 4.30
N LEU A 21 25.91 67.00 3.62
CA LEU A 21 26.84 66.28 2.74
C LEU A 21 27.86 65.44 3.52
N VAL A 22 28.29 65.86 4.71
CA VAL A 22 29.21 65.07 5.56
C VAL A 22 28.47 63.86 6.15
N VAL A 23 27.26 64.04 6.67
CA VAL A 23 26.46 62.95 7.26
C VAL A 23 25.94 62.00 6.16
N GLY A 24 25.48 62.54 5.03
CA GLY A 24 24.99 61.75 3.90
C GLY A 24 26.10 61.13 3.03
N GLY A 25 27.22 61.82 2.87
CA GLY A 25 28.34 61.38 2.02
C GLY A 25 29.17 60.27 2.64
N GLY A 26 29.31 60.25 3.98
CA GLY A 26 30.08 59.21 4.68
C GLY A 26 29.48 57.81 4.56
N SER A 27 28.15 57.68 4.62
CA SER A 27 27.46 56.40 4.49
C SER A 27 27.43 55.89 3.05
N ALA A 28 27.33 56.79 2.07
CA ALA A 28 27.39 56.44 0.64
C ALA A 28 28.79 55.98 0.21
N PHE A 29 29.86 56.60 0.74
CA PHE A 29 31.24 56.24 0.38
C PHE A 29 31.66 54.89 0.97
N ALA A 30 31.22 54.55 2.19
CA ALA A 30 31.51 53.25 2.79
C ALA A 30 30.78 52.10 2.08
N ALA A 31 29.54 52.34 1.60
CA ALA A 31 28.77 51.35 0.86
C ALA A 31 29.33 51.06 -0.54
N SER A 32 30.00 52.03 -1.18
CA SER A 32 30.58 51.89 -2.52
C SER A 32 31.99 51.31 -2.56
N GLN A 33 32.66 51.18 -1.41
CA GLN A 33 34.02 50.61 -1.33
C GLN A 33 34.07 49.09 -1.55
N PHE A 34 32.95 48.39 -1.44
CA PHE A 34 32.92 46.95 -1.70
C PHE A 34 32.56 46.69 -3.15
N ALA A 35 33.53 46.18 -3.92
CA ALA A 35 33.23 45.63 -5.23
C ALA A 35 32.35 44.38 -5.10
N LYS A 36 31.66 44.02 -6.18
CA LYS A 36 30.92 42.76 -6.26
C LYS A 36 31.86 41.60 -5.92
N GLU A 37 31.38 40.62 -5.14
CA GLU A 37 32.15 39.41 -4.75
C GLU A 37 33.39 39.67 -3.86
N SER A 38 33.51 40.85 -3.24
CA SER A 38 34.69 41.21 -2.41
C SER A 38 34.57 40.88 -0.91
N ILE A 39 33.43 40.34 -0.46
CA ILE A 39 33.24 39.95 0.95
C ILE A 39 33.66 38.48 1.14
N GLY A 40 34.78 38.29 1.85
CA GLY A 40 35.26 36.95 2.22
C GLY A 40 34.42 36.28 3.31
N THR A 41 34.56 34.96 3.43
CA THR A 41 33.78 34.13 4.36
C THR A 41 33.94 34.51 5.84
N ARG A 42 35.09 35.06 6.23
CA ARG A 42 35.36 35.51 7.62
C ARG A 42 34.49 36.70 8.03
N ALA A 43 33.96 37.47 7.09
CA ALA A 43 33.04 38.57 7.36
C ALA A 43 31.57 38.09 7.53
N LEU A 44 31.29 36.83 7.23
CA LEU A 44 29.97 36.23 7.43
C LEU A 44 29.85 35.71 8.87
N LYS A 45 28.77 36.09 9.56
CA LYS A 45 28.42 35.46 10.84
C LYS A 45 28.11 33.97 10.60
N LYS A 46 28.36 33.14 11.61
CA LYS A 46 27.97 31.73 11.59
C LYS A 46 26.46 31.60 11.28
N GLU A 47 26.10 30.67 10.39
CA GLU A 47 24.72 30.43 9.95
C GLU A 47 24.03 31.63 9.25
N ALA A 48 24.79 32.65 8.85
CA ALA A 48 24.23 33.79 8.11
C ALA A 48 23.62 33.40 6.75
N VAL A 49 24.08 32.29 6.14
CA VAL A 49 23.55 31.76 4.87
C VAL A 49 22.49 30.71 5.17
N THR A 50 21.23 31.13 5.13
CA THR A 50 20.07 30.24 5.29
C THR A 50 19.59 29.72 3.94
N PRO A 51 18.76 28.66 3.88
CA PRO A 51 18.19 28.16 2.63
C PRO A 51 17.45 29.23 1.81
N ALA A 52 16.88 30.25 2.45
CA ALA A 52 16.24 31.37 1.78
C ALA A 52 17.23 32.23 0.95
N LYS A 53 18.51 32.26 1.34
CA LYS A 53 19.57 33.04 0.67
C LYS A 53 20.29 32.26 -0.44
N LEU A 54 20.00 30.97 -0.59
CA LEU A 54 20.58 30.13 -1.64
C LEU A 54 19.80 30.30 -2.95
N SER A 55 20.53 30.38 -4.07
CA SER A 55 19.94 30.36 -5.40
C SER A 55 19.25 29.02 -5.67
N GLN A 56 18.28 28.99 -6.58
CA GLN A 56 17.64 27.74 -7.01
C GLN A 56 18.66 26.73 -7.56
N LYS A 57 19.67 27.20 -8.30
CA LYS A 57 20.77 26.35 -8.80
C LYS A 57 21.56 25.70 -7.67
N ALA A 58 21.86 26.45 -6.61
CA ALA A 58 22.56 25.91 -5.44
C ALA A 58 21.69 24.91 -4.65
N LYS A 59 20.36 25.12 -4.57
CA LYS A 59 19.45 24.16 -3.94
C LYS A 59 19.38 22.85 -4.73
N ALA A 60 19.32 22.93 -6.06
CA ALA A 60 19.30 21.75 -6.91
C ALA A 60 20.54 20.87 -6.74
N THR A 61 21.72 21.46 -6.49
CA THR A 61 22.95 20.69 -6.21
C THR A 61 22.97 20.05 -4.82
N LEU A 62 22.13 20.49 -3.90
CA LEU A 62 22.05 19.96 -2.53
C LEU A 62 21.03 18.82 -2.40
N THR A 63 20.16 18.63 -3.39
CA THR A 63 19.22 17.51 -3.43
C THR A 63 19.85 16.36 -4.21
N GLY A 64 20.23 15.29 -3.51
CA GLY A 64 20.68 14.06 -4.14
C GLY A 64 19.55 13.36 -4.92
N PRO A 65 19.88 12.41 -5.81
CA PRO A 65 18.87 11.58 -6.45
C PRO A 65 18.06 10.83 -5.37
N VAL A 66 16.80 10.55 -5.68
CA VAL A 66 15.97 9.66 -4.86
C VAL A 66 16.69 8.33 -4.70
N GLY A 67 16.75 7.82 -3.46
CA GLY A 67 17.37 6.53 -3.18
C GLY A 67 16.68 5.39 -3.95
N PRO A 68 17.35 4.24 -4.12
CA PRO A 68 16.72 3.09 -4.74
C PRO A 68 15.46 2.69 -3.98
N ALA A 69 14.49 2.10 -4.69
CA ALA A 69 13.35 1.47 -4.04
C ALA A 69 13.84 0.43 -3.03
N GLY A 70 13.14 0.34 -1.89
CA GLY A 70 13.43 -0.69 -0.90
C GLY A 70 13.21 -2.11 -1.46
N PRO A 71 13.77 -3.14 -0.80
CA PRO A 71 13.51 -4.52 -1.20
C PRO A 71 12.02 -4.85 -1.10
N ALA A 72 11.58 -5.81 -1.91
CA ALA A 72 10.23 -6.36 -1.77
C ALA A 72 10.02 -6.94 -0.37
N GLY A 73 8.78 -6.87 0.13
CA GLY A 73 8.41 -7.52 1.39
C GLY A 73 8.54 -9.03 1.33
N ALA A 74 8.64 -9.67 2.50
CA ALA A 74 8.62 -11.13 2.59
C ALA A 74 7.28 -11.69 2.05
N PRO A 75 7.28 -12.90 1.45
CA PRO A 75 6.05 -13.59 1.10
C PRO A 75 5.11 -13.76 2.31
N GLY A 76 3.81 -13.76 2.07
CA GLY A 76 2.82 -14.08 3.11
C GLY A 76 2.96 -15.51 3.63
N ALA A 77 2.45 -15.76 4.84
CA ALA A 77 2.39 -17.11 5.40
C ALA A 77 1.53 -18.04 4.50
N PRO A 78 1.89 -19.32 4.35
CA PRO A 78 1.05 -20.29 3.66
C PRO A 78 -0.36 -20.38 4.29
N GLY A 79 -1.38 -20.63 3.47
CA GLY A 79 -2.73 -20.92 3.96
C GLY A 79 -2.81 -22.25 4.72
N SER A 80 -3.81 -22.42 5.58
CA SER A 80 -3.96 -23.64 6.41
C SER A 80 -4.55 -24.84 5.68
N ALA A 81 -5.20 -24.63 4.52
CA ALA A 81 -5.88 -25.68 3.77
C ALA A 81 -4.98 -26.89 3.48
N ARG A 82 -5.35 -28.06 4.02
CA ARG A 82 -4.67 -29.34 3.78
C ARG A 82 -5.08 -29.96 2.45
N ALA A 83 -6.35 -29.82 2.08
CA ALA A 83 -6.89 -30.22 0.77
C ALA A 83 -8.12 -29.38 0.38
N TYR A 84 -8.37 -29.25 -0.91
CA TYR A 84 -9.54 -28.57 -1.44
C TYR A 84 -9.85 -29.08 -2.85
N GLY A 85 -11.07 -28.88 -3.30
CA GLY A 85 -11.44 -29.21 -4.66
C GLY A 85 -12.76 -28.63 -5.09
N GLU A 86 -12.93 -28.59 -6.40
CA GLU A 86 -14.18 -28.26 -7.04
C GLU A 86 -14.47 -29.32 -8.10
N THR A 87 -15.65 -29.91 -8.02
CA THR A 87 -16.08 -30.90 -9.00
C THR A 87 -16.47 -30.22 -10.31
N ALA A 88 -16.26 -30.90 -11.43
CA ALA A 88 -16.76 -30.58 -12.74
C ALA A 88 -17.93 -31.51 -13.03
N ASN A 89 -19.06 -30.92 -13.39
CA ASN A 89 -20.26 -31.65 -13.82
C ASN A 89 -20.76 -32.68 -12.79
N GLU A 90 -21.75 -33.47 -13.19
CA GLU A 90 -22.46 -34.43 -12.33
C GLU A 90 -21.63 -35.66 -11.93
N ALA A 91 -20.53 -35.95 -12.63
CA ALA A 91 -19.72 -37.16 -12.43
C ALA A 91 -18.67 -37.06 -11.31
N GLY A 92 -18.54 -35.91 -10.64
CA GLY A 92 -17.60 -35.75 -9.51
C GLY A 92 -16.12 -35.68 -9.90
N THR A 93 -15.80 -35.52 -11.18
CA THR A 93 -14.41 -35.28 -11.63
C THR A 93 -13.90 -33.96 -11.06
N LEU A 94 -12.65 -33.86 -10.61
CA LEU A 94 -12.12 -32.59 -10.10
C LEU A 94 -11.64 -31.66 -11.22
N ILE A 95 -11.95 -30.37 -11.08
CA ILE A 95 -11.32 -29.30 -11.87
C ILE A 95 -9.88 -29.16 -11.39
N ALA A 96 -8.92 -29.64 -12.18
CA ALA A 96 -7.51 -29.71 -11.80
C ALA A 96 -6.92 -28.37 -11.36
N ALA A 97 -7.30 -27.26 -12.01
CA ALA A 97 -6.83 -25.92 -11.67
C ALA A 97 -7.38 -25.38 -10.33
N ARG A 98 -8.45 -26.00 -9.81
CA ARG A 98 -9.18 -25.55 -8.60
C ARG A 98 -9.18 -26.62 -7.50
N SER A 99 -8.28 -27.59 -7.59
CA SER A 99 -8.24 -28.73 -6.68
C SER A 99 -6.81 -29.11 -6.31
N LYS A 100 -6.60 -29.54 -5.07
CA LYS A 100 -5.30 -30.01 -4.58
C LYS A 100 -5.47 -31.00 -3.42
N ASN A 101 -4.59 -32.00 -3.39
CA ASN A 101 -4.47 -32.97 -2.30
C ASN A 101 -5.75 -33.77 -1.98
N ALA A 102 -6.61 -34.00 -2.97
CA ALA A 102 -7.78 -34.86 -2.83
C ALA A 102 -8.16 -35.50 -4.17
N THR A 103 -8.86 -36.62 -4.11
CA THR A 103 -9.63 -37.20 -5.22
C THR A 103 -11.09 -37.34 -4.82
N VAL A 104 -11.98 -37.41 -5.80
CA VAL A 104 -13.41 -37.59 -5.57
C VAL A 104 -13.89 -38.78 -6.37
N ARG A 105 -14.72 -39.59 -5.73
CA ARG A 105 -15.43 -40.71 -6.33
C ARG A 105 -16.93 -40.44 -6.22
N HIS A 106 -17.63 -40.52 -7.35
CA HIS A 106 -19.09 -40.54 -7.36
C HIS A 106 -19.56 -41.94 -6.96
N ALA A 107 -20.25 -42.05 -5.83
CA ALA A 107 -20.69 -43.35 -5.29
C ALA A 107 -22.10 -43.71 -5.78
N ALA A 108 -22.98 -42.72 -5.84
CA ALA A 108 -24.34 -42.79 -6.35
C ALA A 108 -24.84 -41.36 -6.62
N THR A 109 -26.02 -41.21 -7.24
CA THR A 109 -26.64 -39.90 -7.44
C THR A 109 -26.75 -39.14 -6.12
N GLY A 110 -26.18 -37.94 -6.08
CA GLY A 110 -26.12 -37.09 -4.91
C GLY A 110 -25.18 -37.57 -3.81
N ILE A 111 -24.31 -38.57 -4.05
CA ILE A 111 -23.37 -39.08 -3.05
C ILE A 111 -21.94 -39.09 -3.62
N TYR A 112 -21.07 -38.30 -3.00
CA TYR A 112 -19.67 -38.16 -3.37
C TYR A 112 -18.77 -38.51 -2.20
N CYS A 113 -17.72 -39.27 -2.47
CA CYS A 113 -16.74 -39.69 -1.50
C CYS A 113 -15.40 -39.02 -1.80
N ILE A 114 -14.94 -38.20 -0.88
CA ILE A 114 -13.67 -37.48 -1.01
C ILE A 114 -12.58 -38.32 -0.35
N THR A 115 -11.53 -38.65 -1.09
CA THR A 115 -10.32 -39.25 -0.53
C THR A 115 -9.26 -38.16 -0.38
N PRO A 116 -8.91 -37.73 0.84
CA PRO A 116 -7.80 -36.81 1.06
C PRO A 116 -6.46 -37.46 0.71
N ALA A 117 -5.46 -36.66 0.35
CA ALA A 117 -4.09 -37.15 0.16
C ALA A 117 -3.50 -37.73 1.46
N ALA A 118 -2.44 -38.53 1.31
CA ALA A 118 -1.72 -39.11 2.44
C ALA A 118 -1.29 -38.02 3.46
N GLY A 119 -1.45 -38.33 4.75
CA GLY A 119 -1.16 -37.40 5.84
C GLY A 119 -2.36 -36.58 6.33
N ILE A 120 -3.54 -36.73 5.70
CA ILE A 120 -4.81 -36.17 6.19
C ILE A 120 -5.66 -37.32 6.72
N ASN A 121 -5.96 -37.32 8.03
CA ASN A 121 -6.81 -38.33 8.63
C ASN A 121 -8.29 -37.89 8.58
N PRO A 122 -9.14 -38.55 7.77
CA PRO A 122 -10.54 -38.16 7.57
C PRO A 122 -11.40 -38.34 8.83
N THR A 123 -11.00 -39.16 9.80
CA THR A 123 -11.77 -39.31 11.06
C THR A 123 -11.62 -38.13 12.00
N THR A 124 -10.56 -37.33 11.81
CA THR A 124 -10.24 -36.15 12.65
C THR A 124 -10.29 -34.84 11.87
N ALA A 125 -10.34 -34.90 10.54
CA ALA A 125 -10.40 -33.73 9.70
C ALA A 125 -11.81 -33.14 9.69
N SER A 126 -11.91 -31.81 9.75
CA SER A 126 -13.15 -31.13 9.39
C SER A 126 -13.28 -31.03 7.87
N LEU A 127 -14.52 -31.03 7.40
CA LEU A 127 -14.86 -30.80 6.01
C LEU A 127 -15.79 -29.60 5.94
N LEU A 128 -15.62 -28.77 4.93
CA LEU A 128 -16.56 -27.72 4.55
C LEU A 128 -16.96 -27.97 3.11
N VAL A 129 -18.24 -27.80 2.80
CA VAL A 129 -18.79 -28.04 1.46
C VAL A 129 -19.80 -26.96 1.09
N SER A 130 -19.81 -26.56 -0.18
CA SER A 130 -20.82 -25.65 -0.73
C SER A 130 -21.20 -26.10 -2.14
N ALA A 131 -22.50 -26.13 -2.42
CA ALA A 131 -23.00 -26.29 -3.78
C ALA A 131 -22.68 -25.05 -4.62
N ASP A 132 -22.50 -25.24 -5.93
CA ASP A 132 -22.38 -24.15 -6.90
C ASP A 132 -23.77 -23.83 -7.49
N PHE A 133 -24.17 -22.56 -7.47
CA PHE A 133 -25.49 -22.15 -7.97
C PHE A 133 -25.59 -22.28 -9.49
N ALA A 134 -24.58 -21.81 -10.22
CA ALA A 134 -24.63 -21.71 -11.69
C ALA A 134 -24.71 -23.08 -12.37
N ASN A 135 -24.15 -24.11 -11.73
CA ASN A 135 -23.98 -25.43 -12.29
C ASN A 135 -24.74 -26.52 -11.50
N SER A 136 -25.74 -26.13 -10.72
CA SER A 136 -26.58 -27.10 -10.01
C SER A 136 -27.97 -27.32 -10.61
N GLY A 137 -28.32 -26.57 -11.66
CA GLY A 137 -29.59 -26.74 -12.38
C GLY A 137 -30.85 -26.36 -11.57
N THR A 138 -30.71 -25.90 -10.33
CA THR A 138 -31.81 -25.51 -9.43
C THR A 138 -31.35 -24.46 -8.42
N SER A 139 -32.29 -23.66 -7.93
CA SER A 139 -32.02 -22.64 -6.90
C SER A 139 -32.08 -23.18 -5.46
N LYS A 140 -32.29 -24.49 -5.29
CA LYS A 140 -32.51 -25.15 -4.00
C LYS A 140 -31.47 -26.23 -3.67
N THR A 141 -30.35 -26.25 -4.38
CA THR A 141 -29.29 -27.26 -4.16
C THR A 141 -28.64 -27.06 -2.82
N ILE A 142 -28.56 -28.14 -2.05
CA ILE A 142 -27.86 -28.15 -0.76
C ILE A 142 -26.75 -29.20 -0.84
N ALA A 143 -25.54 -28.84 -0.40
CA ALA A 143 -24.46 -29.76 -0.17
C ALA A 143 -24.28 -29.96 1.34
N GLN A 144 -24.19 -31.21 1.79
CA GLN A 144 -24.06 -31.57 3.19
C GLN A 144 -22.97 -32.60 3.40
N ILE A 145 -22.42 -32.61 4.60
CA ILE A 145 -21.49 -33.64 5.03
C ILE A 145 -22.28 -34.66 5.82
N ARG A 146 -22.01 -35.95 5.58
CA ARG A 146 -22.59 -37.01 6.39
C ARG A 146 -21.52 -37.64 7.27
N SER A 147 -21.51 -37.25 8.54
CA SER A 147 -20.53 -37.73 9.52
C SER A 147 -20.60 -39.24 9.78
N SER A 148 -21.72 -39.91 9.50
CA SER A 148 -21.84 -41.36 9.64
C SER A 148 -21.06 -42.15 8.59
N ASN A 149 -20.71 -41.52 7.45
CA ASN A 149 -19.90 -42.09 6.37
C ASN A 149 -20.29 -43.54 6.00
N ILE A 150 -21.58 -43.79 5.75
CA ILE A 150 -22.06 -45.15 5.52
C ILE A 150 -22.07 -45.53 4.04
N ASP A 151 -22.05 -44.54 3.14
CA ASP A 151 -22.08 -44.75 1.69
C ASP A 151 -20.68 -44.61 1.05
N CYS A 152 -19.67 -44.32 1.87
CA CYS A 152 -18.27 -44.17 1.47
C CYS A 152 -17.36 -45.18 2.19
N ASN A 153 -16.21 -45.45 1.58
CA ASN A 153 -15.22 -46.37 2.13
C ASN A 153 -14.59 -45.79 3.42
N ALA A 154 -14.01 -46.68 4.23
CA ALA A 154 -13.11 -46.24 5.30
C ALA A 154 -11.95 -45.44 4.71
N GLY A 155 -11.68 -44.25 5.25
CA GLY A 155 -10.66 -43.35 4.71
C GLY A 155 -11.21 -42.28 3.74
N GLU A 156 -12.51 -42.27 3.46
CA GLU A 156 -13.18 -41.23 2.68
C GLU A 156 -14.06 -40.33 3.59
N LEU A 157 -14.44 -39.17 3.06
CA LEU A 157 -15.42 -38.26 3.63
C LEU A 157 -16.67 -38.20 2.73
N GLU A 158 -17.85 -38.46 3.30
CA GLU A 158 -19.12 -38.47 2.57
C GLU A 158 -19.73 -37.06 2.44
N VAL A 159 -19.97 -36.67 1.19
CA VAL A 159 -20.75 -35.49 0.80
C VAL A 159 -22.04 -35.93 0.14
N ARG A 160 -23.14 -35.29 0.54
CA ARG A 160 -24.47 -35.47 -0.04
C ARG A 160 -24.94 -34.20 -0.73
N ILE A 161 -25.46 -34.36 -1.94
CA ILE A 161 -26.07 -33.29 -2.73
C ILE A 161 -27.50 -33.67 -3.06
N TRP A 162 -28.39 -32.72 -2.83
CA TRP A 162 -29.83 -32.92 -3.03
C TRP A 162 -30.55 -31.62 -3.33
N ASN A 163 -31.73 -31.74 -3.90
CA ASN A 163 -32.67 -30.68 -4.18
C ASN A 163 -34.03 -31.04 -3.55
N ASP A 164 -34.43 -30.32 -2.51
CA ASP A 164 -35.74 -30.46 -1.86
C ASP A 164 -36.11 -31.92 -1.52
N GLY A 165 -35.15 -32.66 -0.94
CA GLY A 165 -35.30 -34.06 -0.54
C GLY A 165 -34.99 -35.10 -1.64
N THR A 166 -34.73 -34.68 -2.87
CA THR A 166 -34.35 -35.58 -3.97
C THR A 166 -32.83 -35.55 -4.18
N PRO A 167 -32.13 -36.71 -4.15
CA PRO A 167 -30.71 -36.77 -4.50
C PRO A 167 -30.46 -36.19 -5.90
N LEU A 168 -29.44 -35.36 -6.02
CA LEU A 168 -29.11 -34.68 -7.27
C LEU A 168 -27.59 -34.61 -7.41
N ASP A 169 -27.10 -34.89 -8.61
CA ASP A 169 -25.72 -34.61 -8.96
C ASP A 169 -25.57 -33.14 -9.35
N ALA A 170 -24.62 -32.46 -8.72
CA ALA A 170 -24.33 -31.06 -9.02
C ALA A 170 -22.89 -30.72 -8.70
N GLN A 171 -22.40 -29.64 -9.30
CA GLN A 171 -21.10 -29.08 -8.98
C GLN A 171 -21.07 -28.56 -7.54
N PHE A 172 -19.97 -28.85 -6.85
CA PHE A 172 -19.72 -28.37 -5.50
C PHE A 172 -18.24 -28.12 -5.27
N SER A 173 -17.96 -27.29 -4.27
CA SER A 173 -16.63 -27.05 -3.74
C SER A 173 -16.50 -27.62 -2.34
N PHE A 174 -15.30 -28.05 -1.98
CA PHE A 174 -14.98 -28.49 -0.63
C PHE A 174 -13.61 -28.00 -0.16
N LEU A 175 -13.46 -27.92 1.16
CA LEU A 175 -12.23 -27.53 1.84
C LEU A 175 -12.01 -28.41 3.06
N ILE A 176 -10.78 -28.90 3.21
CA ILE A 176 -10.27 -29.57 4.40
C ILE A 176 -9.16 -28.66 4.97
N PRO A 177 -9.44 -27.93 6.06
CA PRO A 177 -8.48 -27.02 6.68
C PRO A 177 -7.37 -27.74 7.45
#